data_AF-A0A2S9F9L2-F1
#
_entry.id   AF-A0A2S9F9L2-F1
#
_cell.length_a   1.000
_cell.length_b   1.000
_cell.length_c   1.000
_cell.angle_alpha   90.00
_cell.angle_beta   90.00
_cell.angle_gamma   90.00
#
_symmetry.space_group_name_H-M   'P 1'
#
loop_
_entity.id
_entity.type
_entity.pdbx_description
1 polymer ?
#
loop_
_entity_poly.entity_id
_entity_poly.type
_entity_poly.pdbx_seq_one_letter_code
_entity_poly.pdbx_strand_id
1 'polypeptide(L)'
;MPSVTRKPQANRQERREQIERRLLDATDRLMADGASITELSVDRLATEAGISRASFYIYFEDKGHLLRRLATQVFVDLTEAARRWWS
;
A
#
# COMPACT_ATOMS: atom_id res chain seq x y z
N MET A 1 17.31 28.79 20.48
CA MET A 1 16.00 28.12 20.69
C MET A 1 15.55 27.54 19.35
N PRO A 2 15.53 26.22 19.16
CA PRO A 2 15.12 25.63 17.88
C PRO A 2 13.60 25.48 17.81
N SER A 3 13.03 25.95 16.70
CA SER A 3 11.58 26.02 16.44
C SER A 3 10.94 24.64 16.27
N VAL A 4 9.84 24.40 16.99
CA VAL A 4 9.08 23.13 17.05
C VAL A 4 8.09 22.96 15.87
N THR A 5 8.21 23.75 14.80
CA THR A 5 7.21 23.79 13.72
C THR A 5 7.27 22.61 12.74
N ARG A 6 8.24 21.70 12.84
CA ARG A 6 8.42 20.60 11.86
C ARG A 6 7.55 19.33 12.10
N LYS A 7 6.84 19.20 13.22
CA LYS A 7 6.31 17.89 13.68
C LYS A 7 4.92 17.40 13.18
N PRO A 8 3.97 18.23 12.70
CA PRO A 8 2.65 17.71 12.30
C PRO A 8 2.63 17.01 10.94
N GLN A 9 3.37 17.55 9.96
CA GLN A 9 3.31 17.08 8.56
C GLN A 9 4.03 15.74 8.38
N ALA A 10 5.16 15.54 9.09
CA ALA A 10 5.90 14.27 9.07
C ALA A 10 5.03 13.10 9.57
N ASN A 11 4.31 13.30 10.68
CA ASN A 11 3.41 12.28 11.25
C ASN A 11 2.27 11.92 10.29
N ARG A 12 1.69 12.91 9.59
CA ARG A 12 0.64 12.64 8.60
C ARG A 12 1.15 11.81 7.41
N GLN A 13 2.35 12.11 6.93
CA GLN A 13 2.99 11.36 5.84
C GLN A 13 3.31 9.92 6.27
N GLU A 14 3.90 9.75 7.45
CA GLU A 14 4.20 8.42 8.01
C GLU A 14 2.93 7.58 8.18
N ARG A 15 1.86 8.17 8.72
CA ARG A 15 0.57 7.49 8.87
C ARG A 15 -0.04 7.13 7.53
N ARG A 16 0.11 8.00 6.52
CA ARG A 16 -0.33 7.71 5.15
C ARG A 16 0.41 6.50 4.58
N GLU A 17 1.74 6.50 4.67
CA GLU A 17 2.55 5.38 4.19
C GLU A 17 2.24 4.08 4.91
N GLN A 18 1.96 4.13 6.22
CA GLN A 18 1.58 2.95 6.98
C GLN A 18 0.24 2.36 6.52
N ILE A 19 -0.75 3.20 6.22
CA ILE A 19 -2.04 2.71 5.69
C ILE A 19 -1.88 2.19 4.26
N GLU A 20 -1.11 2.87 3.41
CA GLU A 20 -0.82 2.38 2.06
C GLU A 20 -0.13 1.01 2.10
N ARG A 21 0.88 0.82 2.97
CA ARG A 21 1.54 -0.48 3.17
C ARG A 21 0.55 -1.57 3.60
N ARG A 22 -0.31 -1.29 4.59
CA ARG A 22 -1.33 -2.24 5.05
C ARG A 22 -2.29 -2.67 3.93
N LEU A 23 -2.67 -1.75 3.04
CA LEU A 23 -3.52 -2.07 1.89
C LEU A 23 -2.79 -2.92 0.85
N LEU A 24 -1.52 -2.64 0.58
CA LEU A 24 -0.70 -3.44 -0.34
C LEU A 24 -0.50 -4.86 0.21
N ASP A 25 -0.14 -5.00 1.49
CA ASP A 25 0.03 -6.30 2.15
C ASP A 25 -1.26 -7.11 2.16
N ALA A 26 -2.39 -6.47 2.47
CA ALA A 26 -3.71 -7.09 2.41
C ALA A 26 -4.05 -7.61 0.99
N THR A 27 -3.70 -6.83 -0.03
CA THR A 27 -3.93 -7.20 -1.42
C THR A 27 -3.07 -8.41 -1.81
N ASP A 28 -1.80 -8.40 -1.42
CA ASP A 28 -0.86 -9.49 -1.69
C ASP A 28 -1.32 -10.81 -1.06
N ARG A 29 -1.77 -10.77 0.21
CA ARG A 29 -2.35 -11.94 0.89
C ARG A 29 -3.57 -12.50 0.16
N LEU A 30 -4.52 -11.64 -0.22
CA LEU A 30 -5.72 -12.09 -0.92
C LEU A 30 -5.40 -12.72 -2.28
N MET A 31 -4.42 -12.19 -2.99
CA MET A 31 -3.96 -12.76 -4.26
C MET A 31 -3.20 -14.07 -4.05
N ALA A 32 -2.38 -14.19 -3.01
CA ALA A 32 -1.70 -15.42 -2.62
C ALA A 32 -2.69 -16.54 -2.25
N ASP A 33 -3.83 -16.18 -1.66
CA ASP A 33 -4.95 -17.08 -1.35
C ASP A 33 -5.78 -17.46 -2.61
N GLY A 34 -5.34 -17.04 -3.80
CA GLY A 34 -5.92 -17.43 -5.08
C GLY A 34 -7.05 -16.53 -5.58
N ALA A 35 -7.32 -15.39 -4.93
CA ALA A 35 -8.34 -14.46 -5.42
C ALA A 35 -7.88 -13.81 -6.73
N SER A 36 -8.74 -13.85 -7.75
CA SER A 36 -8.48 -13.09 -8.97
C SER A 36 -8.61 -11.59 -8.70
N ILE A 37 -7.76 -10.80 -9.35
CA ILE A 37 -7.83 -9.33 -9.33
C ILE A 37 -9.23 -8.82 -9.68
N THR A 38 -9.95 -9.49 -10.57
CA THR A 38 -11.32 -9.11 -10.97
C THR A 38 -12.32 -9.29 -9.83
N GLU A 39 -12.12 -10.27 -8.95
CA GLU A 39 -12.99 -10.63 -7.83
C GLU A 39 -12.71 -9.79 -6.57
N LEU A 40 -11.55 -9.14 -6.50
CA LEU A 40 -11.21 -8.23 -5.41
C LEU A 40 -12.05 -6.95 -5.51
N SER A 41 -13.02 -6.81 -4.62
CA SER A 41 -13.78 -5.58 -4.44
C SER A 41 -13.03 -4.61 -3.51
N VAL A 42 -13.26 -3.31 -3.66
CA VAL A 42 -12.71 -2.30 -2.74
C VAL A 42 -13.14 -2.56 -1.29
N ASP A 43 -14.35 -3.07 -1.09
CA ASP A 43 -14.87 -3.42 0.22
C ASP A 43 -14.09 -4.56 0.89
N ARG A 44 -13.81 -5.63 0.13
CA ARG A 44 -13.00 -6.76 0.60
C ARG A 44 -11.56 -6.33 0.91
N LEU A 45 -10.96 -5.53 0.03
CA LEU A 45 -9.61 -4.97 0.24
C LEU A 45 -9.53 -4.11 1.50
N ALA A 46 -10.51 -3.22 1.69
CA ALA A 46 -10.57 -2.35 2.87
C ALA A 46 -10.76 -3.16 4.15
N THR A 47 -11.66 -4.15 4.12
CA THR A 47 -11.92 -5.07 5.24
C THR A 47 -10.66 -5.84 5.63
N GLU A 48 -9.97 -6.44 4.65
CA GLU A 48 -8.73 -7.19 4.89
C GLU A 48 -7.61 -6.30 5.44
N ALA A 49 -7.52 -5.05 4.98
CA ALA A 49 -6.56 -4.07 5.51
C ALA A 49 -6.95 -3.51 6.90
N GLY A 50 -8.17 -3.78 7.37
CA GLY A 50 -8.73 -3.28 8.63
C GLY A 50 -9.04 -1.78 8.60
N ILE A 51 -9.49 -1.27 7.46
CA ILE A 51 -9.91 0.13 7.28
C ILE A 51 -11.33 0.21 6.69
N SER A 52 -11.95 1.39 6.76
CA SER A 52 -13.22 1.61 6.07
C SER A 52 -13.04 1.80 4.56
N ARG A 53 -14.07 1.49 3.79
CA ARG A 53 -14.12 1.81 2.35
C ARG A 53 -13.96 3.30 2.06
N ALA A 54 -14.49 4.18 2.91
CA ALA A 54 -14.28 5.62 2.76
C ALA A 54 -12.80 5.99 2.96
N SER A 55 -12.13 5.36 3.93
CA SER A 55 -10.69 5.54 4.17
C SER A 55 -9.86 5.08 2.98
N PHE A 56 -10.25 3.99 2.29
CA PHE A 56 -9.57 3.56 1.06
C PHE A 56 -9.46 4.70 0.03
N TYR A 57 -10.58 5.38 -0.24
CA TYR A 57 -10.63 6.45 -1.25
C TYR A 57 -9.87 7.72 -0.86
N ILE A 58 -9.43 7.86 0.40
CA ILE A 58 -8.50 8.93 0.81
C ILE A 58 -7.08 8.66 0.26
N TYR A 59 -6.71 7.39 0.12
CA TYR A 59 -5.37 6.96 -0.28
C TYR A 59 -5.29 6.55 -1.75
N PHE A 60 -6.35 5.96 -2.28
CA PHE A 60 -6.40 5.44 -3.64
C PHE A 60 -7.64 5.90 -4.38
N GLU A 61 -7.46 6.46 -5.58
CA GLU A 61 -8.56 6.88 -6.45
C GLU A 61 -9.49 5.70 -6.82
N ASP A 62 -8.90 4.56 -7.13
CA ASP A 62 -9.61 3.34 -7.48
C ASP A 62 -8.76 2.07 -7.22
N LYS A 63 -9.34 0.90 -7.49
CA LYS A 63 -8.63 -0.39 -7.41
C LYS A 63 -7.43 -0.46 -8.36
N GLY A 64 -7.53 0.14 -9.55
CA GLY A 64 -6.43 0.16 -10.51
C GLY A 64 -5.24 0.97 -10.03
N HIS A 65 -5.45 2.04 -9.27
CA HIS A 65 -4.40 2.84 -8.63
C HIS A 65 -3.65 2.01 -7.59
N LEU A 66 -4.37 1.26 -6.75
CA LEU A 66 -3.77 0.31 -5.80
C LEU A 66 -2.90 -0.72 -6.53
N LEU A 67 -3.43 -1.35 -7.58
CA LEU A 67 -2.72 -2.41 -8.32
C LEU A 67 -1.48 -1.89 -9.04
N ARG A 68 -1.54 -0.67 -9.62
CA ARG A 68 -0.37 -0.01 -10.21
C ARG A 68 0.72 0.23 -9.16
N ARG A 69 0.33 0.61 -7.95
CA ARG A 69 1.26 0.80 -6.83
C ARG A 69 1.87 -0.51 -6.37
N LEU A 70 1.06 -1.57 -6.25
CA LEU A 70 1.53 -2.92 -5.93
C LEU A 70 2.52 -3.44 -6.97
N ALA A 71 2.21 -3.33 -8.26
CA ALA A 71 3.11 -3.74 -9.33
C ALA A 71 4.45 -3.00 -9.25
N THR A 72 4.42 -1.69 -8.99
CA THR A 72 5.63 -0.88 -8.80
C THR A 72 6.48 -1.40 -7.64
N GLN A 73 5.85 -1.73 -6.50
CA GLN A 73 6.54 -2.29 -5.33
C GLN A 73 7.22 -3.62 -5.67
N VAL A 74 6.49 -4.53 -6.32
CA VAL A 74 7.03 -5.82 -6.77
C VAL A 74 8.24 -5.64 -7.68
N PHE A 75 8.17 -4.71 -8.65
CA PHE A 75 9.32 -4.43 -9.51
C PHE A 75 10.53 -3.91 -8.73
N VAL A 76 10.32 -3.03 -7.75
CA VAL A 76 11.41 -2.55 -6.88
C VAL A 76 12.03 -3.73 -6.12
N ASP A 77 11.22 -4.56 -5.47
CA ASP A 77 11.70 -5.70 -4.68
C ASP A 77 12.49 -6.69 -5.55
N LEU A 78 12.02 -6.94 -6.77
CA LEU A 78 12.67 -7.82 -7.74
C LEU A 78 14.01 -7.24 -8.22
N THR A 79 14.09 -5.93 -8.46
CA THR A 79 15.36 -5.27 -8.83
C THR A 79 16.37 -5.25 -7.68
N GLU A 80 15.93 -5.09 -6.44
CA GLU A 80 16.78 -5.16 -5.24
C GLU A 80 17.26 -6.60 -4.98
N ALA A 81 16.42 -7.60 -5.24
CA ALA A 81 16.83 -9.00 -5.18
C ALA A 81 17.87 -9.34 -6.24
N ALA A 82 17.66 -8.88 -7.49
CA ALA A 82 18.61 -9.08 -8.58
C ALA A 82 19.97 -8.43 -8.30
N ARG A 83 20.00 -7.23 -7.70
CA ARG A 83 21.25 -6.56 -7.29
C ARG A 83 22.06 -7.38 -6.29
N ARG A 84 21.40 -8.08 -5.36
CA ARG A 84 22.07 -8.96 -4.39
C ARG A 84 22.71 -10.20 -5.01
N TRP A 85 22.21 -10.65 -6.16
CA TRP A 85 22.78 -11.81 -6.87
C TRP A 85 23.98 -11.45 -7.74
N TRP A 86 24.13 -10.18 -8.12
CA TRP A 86 25.18 -9.70 -9.02
C TRP A 86 26.34 -8.98 -8.30
N SER A 87 26.37 -9.02 -6.96
CA SER A 87 27.50 -8.57 -6.12
C SER A 87 28.31 -9.75 -5.63
#